data_AF-A0A356ERM3-F1
#
_entry.id   AF-A0A356ERM3-F1
#
_cell.length_a   1.000
_cell.length_b   1.000
_cell.length_c   1.000
_cell.angle_alpha   90.00
_cell.angle_beta   90.00
_cell.angle_gamma   90.00
#
_symmetry.space_group_name_H-M   'P 1'
#
loop_
_entity.id
_entity.type
_entity.pdbx_description
1 polymer ?
#
loop_
_entity_poly.entity_id
_entity_poly.type
_entity_poly.pdbx_seq_one_letter_code
_entity_poly.pdbx_strand_id
1 'polypeptide(L)'
;MADNYLEFSEVLDGLTEEEEAWLKHQLEIVCVFGEQECPQDALPDEWDLTKADWVGCRAYRDMPDYESNHYAHAGFGYAFDDPSEHDRENEGKSLHIYSEDWGNLDGVAHLVRKFLKRFRPGECWSLTWSETCSKPRIGNFGGGWMFVTAERVEWGDTFSQAEALWKNFQQQAEGETDGEGESP
;
A
#
# COMPACT_ATOMS: atom_id res chain seq x y z
N MET A 1 -3.63 -26.93 4.25
CA MET A 1 -4.10 -26.06 3.15
C MET A 1 -2.87 -25.48 2.46
N ALA A 2 -3.00 -24.53 1.53
CA ALA A 2 -1.87 -23.73 1.04
C ALA A 2 -2.16 -22.29 1.46
N ASP A 3 -1.12 -21.57 1.85
CA ASP A 3 -1.20 -20.21 2.36
C ASP A 3 -0.60 -19.31 1.30
N ASN A 4 -1.27 -18.19 0.99
CA ASN A 4 -0.78 -17.20 0.05
C ASN A 4 -0.37 -15.96 0.83
N TYR A 5 0.70 -15.30 0.38
CA TYR A 5 1.28 -14.15 1.04
C TYR A 5 1.40 -12.99 0.07
N LEU A 6 1.29 -11.77 0.59
CA LEU A 6 1.56 -10.51 -0.10
C LEU A 6 2.67 -9.80 0.66
N GLU A 7 3.86 -9.83 0.06
CA GLU A 7 5.11 -9.40 0.70
C GLU A 7 5.65 -8.14 0.02
N PHE A 8 6.03 -7.14 0.80
CA PHE A 8 6.72 -5.93 0.33
C PHE A 8 7.57 -5.32 1.44
N SER A 9 8.52 -4.47 1.06
CA SER A 9 9.37 -3.74 2.00
C SER A 9 9.95 -2.52 1.29
N GLU A 10 9.49 -1.33 1.65
CA GLU A 10 9.90 -0.08 1.04
C GLU A 10 10.02 1.03 2.09
N VAL A 11 10.77 2.07 1.76
CA VAL A 11 11.08 3.16 2.69
C VAL A 11 10.57 4.49 2.15
N LEU A 12 10.03 5.31 3.03
CA LEU A 12 9.85 6.74 2.82
C LEU A 12 10.96 7.47 3.59
N ASP A 13 11.93 8.02 2.86
CA ASP A 13 13.19 8.52 3.40
C ASP A 13 13.24 10.05 3.53
N GLY A 14 14.32 10.52 4.16
CA GLY A 14 14.63 11.94 4.28
C GLY A 14 13.58 12.73 5.06
N LEU A 15 12.89 12.09 6.00
CA LEU A 15 11.81 12.72 6.77
C LEU A 15 12.35 13.84 7.65
N THR A 16 11.68 14.99 7.58
CA THR A 16 11.82 16.05 8.58
C THR A 16 11.09 15.67 9.87
N GLU A 17 11.35 16.39 10.96
CA GLU A 17 10.64 16.19 12.23
C GLU A 17 9.12 16.43 12.10
N GLU A 18 8.70 17.40 11.28
CA GLU A 18 7.29 17.69 11.04
C GLU A 18 6.62 16.56 10.24
N GLU A 19 7.30 16.06 9.22
CA GLU A 19 6.84 14.96 8.38
C GLU A 19 6.67 13.67 9.19
N GLU A 20 7.66 13.32 10.00
CA GLU A 20 7.63 12.17 10.90
C GLU A 20 6.50 12.28 11.93
N ALA A 21 6.36 13.43 12.58
CA ALA A 21 5.29 13.67 13.55
C ALA A 21 3.90 13.57 12.91
N TRP A 22 3.75 14.07 11.68
CA TRP A 22 2.50 13.93 10.94
C TRP A 22 2.21 12.47 10.58
N LEU A 23 3.20 11.72 10.11
CA LEU A 23 3.05 10.29 9.80
C LEU A 23 2.66 9.48 11.03
N LYS A 24 3.33 9.70 12.17
CA LYS A 24 2.98 9.06 13.45
C LYS A 24 1.53 9.34 13.81
N HIS A 25 1.09 10.60 13.69
CA HIS A 25 -0.29 10.97 13.97
C HIS A 25 -1.28 10.31 13.01
N GLN A 26 -0.97 10.21 11.71
CA GLN A 26 -1.84 9.54 10.73
C GLN A 26 -1.94 8.02 10.92
N LEU A 27 -0.90 7.38 11.47
CA LEU A 27 -0.85 5.95 11.73
C LEU A 27 -1.52 5.54 13.06
N GLU A 28 -1.98 6.50 13.86
CA GLU A 28 -2.79 6.22 15.06
C GLU A 28 -4.11 5.54 14.68
N ILE A 29 -4.49 4.55 15.48
CA ILE A 29 -5.84 4.00 15.43
C ILE A 29 -6.74 4.89 16.27
N VAL A 30 -7.84 5.35 15.68
CA VAL A 30 -8.77 6.27 16.32
C VAL A 30 -10.18 5.72 16.34
N CYS A 31 -10.92 6.13 17.35
CA CYS A 31 -12.35 5.86 17.51
C CYS A 31 -13.10 7.18 17.35
N VAL A 32 -14.20 7.14 16.60
CA VAL A 32 -15.09 8.28 16.37
C VAL A 32 -16.43 8.04 17.06
N PHE A 33 -16.88 9.02 17.83
CA PHE A 33 -18.16 9.07 18.51
C PHE A 33 -18.84 10.40 18.16
N GLY A 34 -19.75 10.38 17.20
CA GLY A 34 -20.35 11.56 16.58
C GLY A 34 -19.28 12.43 15.92
N GLU A 35 -19.05 13.62 16.49
CA GLU A 35 -18.03 14.57 16.01
C GLU A 35 -16.70 14.44 16.77
N GLN A 36 -16.65 13.63 17.82
CA GLN A 36 -15.46 13.48 18.65
C GLN A 36 -14.61 12.33 18.15
N GLU A 37 -13.29 12.55 18.15
CA GLU A 37 -12.30 11.59 17.72
C GLU A 37 -11.25 11.44 18.83
N CYS A 38 -10.94 10.21 19.20
CA CYS A 38 -9.95 9.91 20.23
C CYS A 38 -9.02 8.78 19.76
N PRO A 39 -7.71 8.85 20.05
CA PRO A 39 -6.83 7.70 19.90
C PRO A 39 -7.37 6.52 20.71
N GLN A 40 -7.34 5.31 20.13
CA GLN A 40 -7.86 4.11 20.78
C GLN A 40 -7.17 3.82 22.11
N ASP A 41 -5.87 4.08 22.20
CA ASP A 41 -5.06 3.89 23.43
C ASP A 41 -5.32 4.96 24.50
N ALA A 42 -6.07 6.02 24.17
CA ALA A 42 -6.45 7.10 25.07
C ALA A 42 -7.98 7.19 25.24
N LEU A 43 -8.68 6.09 24.99
CA LEU A 43 -10.13 6.02 25.14
C LEU A 43 -10.53 6.20 26.62
N PRO A 44 -11.42 7.15 26.96
CA PRO A 44 -11.94 7.29 28.31
C PRO A 44 -12.65 6.02 28.80
N ASP A 45 -12.52 5.66 30.07
CA ASP A 45 -13.14 4.45 30.66
C ASP A 45 -14.68 4.41 30.50
N GLU A 46 -15.30 5.58 30.42
CA GLU A 46 -16.75 5.72 30.20
C GLU A 46 -17.21 5.46 28.76
N TRP A 47 -16.28 5.37 27.80
CA TRP A 47 -16.59 5.18 26.39
C TRP A 47 -16.53 3.71 26.01
N ASP A 48 -17.60 3.25 25.37
CA ASP A 48 -17.76 1.86 24.94
C ASP A 48 -17.37 1.75 23.47
N LEU A 49 -16.23 1.10 23.18
CA LEU A 49 -15.70 0.91 21.83
C LEU A 49 -16.73 0.28 20.88
N THR A 50 -17.63 -0.56 21.39
CA THR A 50 -18.68 -1.21 20.59
C THR A 50 -19.76 -0.25 20.10
N LYS A 51 -19.78 0.98 20.64
CA LYS A 51 -20.68 2.06 20.27
C LYS A 51 -20.00 3.14 19.43
N ALA A 52 -18.72 2.95 19.06
CA ALA A 52 -18.05 3.87 18.16
C ALA A 52 -18.75 3.86 16.79
N ASP A 53 -18.97 5.03 16.22
CA ASP A 53 -19.50 5.17 14.86
C ASP A 53 -18.48 4.72 13.82
N TRP A 54 -17.19 4.84 14.15
CA TRP A 54 -16.09 4.39 13.31
C TRP A 54 -14.83 4.09 14.12
N VAL A 55 -14.09 3.06 13.73
CA VAL A 55 -12.77 2.69 14.27
C VAL A 55 -11.85 2.32 13.12
N GLY A 56 -10.64 2.91 13.11
CA GLY A 56 -9.71 2.73 12.00
C GLY A 56 -8.42 3.52 12.14
N CYS A 57 -7.47 3.24 11.24
CA CYS A 57 -6.27 4.08 11.11
C CYS A 57 -6.68 5.47 10.62
N ARG A 58 -6.26 6.53 11.33
CA ARG A 58 -6.64 7.93 11.07
C ARG A 58 -6.44 8.32 9.60
N ALA A 59 -5.38 7.82 8.96
CA ALA A 59 -5.10 8.03 7.55
C ALA A 59 -6.28 7.70 6.63
N TYR A 60 -7.15 6.75 6.99
CA TYR A 60 -8.21 6.19 6.15
C TYR A 60 -9.59 6.80 6.39
N ARG A 61 -9.71 7.79 7.29
CA ARG A 61 -11.01 8.38 7.64
C ARG A 61 -11.72 9.08 6.46
N ASP A 62 -10.98 9.46 5.43
CA ASP A 62 -11.45 10.07 4.19
C ASP A 62 -11.43 9.09 3.00
N MET A 63 -11.24 7.79 3.25
CA MET A 63 -11.25 6.77 2.21
C MET A 63 -12.70 6.27 2.00
N PRO A 64 -13.25 6.36 0.77
CA PRO A 64 -14.69 6.16 0.51
C PRO A 64 -15.20 4.74 0.77
N ASP A 65 -14.33 3.73 0.74
CA ASP A 65 -14.69 2.31 0.87
C ASP A 65 -14.01 1.63 2.07
N TYR A 66 -13.43 2.40 3.00
CA TYR A 66 -12.81 1.82 4.19
C TYR A 66 -13.87 1.45 5.23
N GLU A 67 -14.06 0.15 5.44
CA GLU A 67 -14.94 -0.35 6.48
C GLU A 67 -14.31 -0.20 7.86
N SER A 68 -15.07 0.40 8.77
CA SER A 68 -14.72 0.48 10.19
C SER A 68 -14.46 -0.91 10.77
N ASN A 69 -13.37 -1.05 11.55
CA ASN A 69 -13.00 -2.31 12.17
C ASN A 69 -12.47 -2.10 13.60
N HIS A 70 -13.04 -2.81 14.58
CA HIS A 70 -12.58 -2.75 15.97
C HIS A 70 -11.21 -3.42 16.20
N TYR A 71 -10.73 -4.21 15.23
CA TYR A 71 -9.37 -4.75 15.15
C TYR A 71 -8.53 -3.99 14.13
N ALA A 72 -8.87 -2.72 13.86
CA ALA A 72 -8.16 -1.94 12.87
C ALA A 72 -6.69 -1.79 13.24
N HIS A 73 -5.85 -2.13 12.27
CA HIS A 73 -4.46 -1.75 12.23
C HIS A 73 -4.24 -0.93 10.96
N ALA A 74 -3.03 -0.40 10.77
CA ALA A 74 -2.67 0.23 9.50
C ALA A 74 -2.86 -0.72 8.30
N GLY A 75 -2.87 -2.04 8.54
CA GLY A 75 -3.00 -3.07 7.52
C GLY A 75 -1.66 -3.43 6.88
N PHE A 76 -0.56 -2.93 7.43
CA PHE A 76 0.81 -3.26 7.07
C PHE A 76 1.71 -3.02 8.29
N GLY A 77 2.89 -3.63 8.30
CA GLY A 77 3.95 -3.36 9.27
C GLY A 77 4.62 -2.04 8.96
N TYR A 78 5.01 -1.31 10.00
CA TYR A 78 5.80 -0.10 9.84
C TYR A 78 6.76 0.11 11.00
N ALA A 79 7.89 0.76 10.72
CA ALA A 79 8.88 1.15 11.71
C ALA A 79 9.46 2.53 11.36
N PHE A 80 9.65 3.37 12.38
CA PHE A 80 10.38 4.62 12.22
C PHE A 80 11.83 4.37 12.61
N ASP A 81 12.74 4.55 11.66
CA ASP A 81 14.17 4.39 11.90
C ASP A 81 14.78 5.75 12.26
N ASP A 82 15.46 5.80 13.41
CA ASP A 82 16.33 6.90 13.79
C ASP A 82 17.77 6.59 13.34
N PRO A 83 18.35 7.40 12.43
CA PRO A 83 19.70 7.17 11.91
C PRO A 83 20.79 7.23 13.00
N SER A 84 20.50 7.85 14.16
CA SER A 84 21.41 7.85 15.31
C SER A 84 21.61 6.47 15.95
N GLU A 85 20.75 5.50 15.66
CA GLU A 85 20.84 4.14 16.21
C GLU A 85 21.65 3.18 15.32
N HIS A 86 22.02 3.56 14.10
CA HIS A 86 22.52 2.61 13.08
C HIS A 86 23.81 3.02 12.32
N ASP A 87 24.62 3.97 12.84
CA ASP A 87 25.82 4.50 12.15
C ASP A 87 25.53 5.01 10.72
N ARG A 88 24.28 5.43 10.47
CA ARG A 88 23.83 5.98 9.18
C ARG A 88 23.58 7.48 9.28
N GLU A 89 24.52 8.21 9.88
CA GLU A 89 24.40 9.66 10.16
C GLU A 89 24.07 10.52 8.92
N ASN A 90 24.29 10.01 7.70
CA ASN A 90 23.96 10.69 6.44
C ASN A 90 22.61 10.29 5.83
N GLU A 91 21.95 9.26 6.36
CA GLU A 91 20.58 8.89 5.98
C GLU A 91 19.65 9.66 6.91
N GLY A 92 18.76 10.49 6.36
CA GLY A 92 17.74 11.18 7.17
C GLY A 92 16.79 10.18 7.82
N LYS A 93 15.93 10.65 8.74
CA LYS A 93 14.90 9.82 9.35
C LYS A 93 14.03 9.15 8.29
N SER A 94 13.54 7.96 8.56
CA SER A 94 12.75 7.22 7.58
C SER A 94 11.60 6.44 8.20
N LEU A 95 10.61 6.15 7.37
CA LEU A 95 9.51 5.24 7.68
C LEU A 95 9.66 4.00 6.79
N HIS A 96 9.98 2.87 7.39
CA HIS A 96 9.94 1.57 6.75
C HIS A 96 8.49 1.05 6.74
N ILE A 97 8.00 0.66 5.57
CA ILE A 97 6.66 0.14 5.32
C ILE A 97 6.82 -1.27 4.74
N TYR A 98 6.27 -2.29 5.40
CA TYR A 98 6.50 -3.67 5.03
C TYR A 98 5.30 -4.60 5.29
N SER A 99 5.32 -5.76 4.66
CA SER A 99 4.39 -6.87 4.89
C SER A 99 5.12 -8.19 4.66
N GLU A 100 4.89 -9.15 5.55
CA GLU A 100 5.38 -10.54 5.41
C GLU A 100 4.24 -11.52 5.09
N ASP A 101 2.98 -11.12 5.33
CA ASP A 101 1.83 -12.01 5.19
C ASP A 101 0.72 -11.40 4.32
N TRP A 102 0.14 -10.30 4.78
CA TRP A 102 -0.99 -9.66 4.13
C TRP A 102 -0.92 -8.15 4.33
N GLY A 103 -0.64 -7.44 3.23
CA GLY A 103 -0.50 -5.98 3.25
C GLY A 103 -1.65 -5.28 2.53
N ASN A 104 -2.25 -4.29 3.20
CA ASN A 104 -3.25 -3.40 2.64
C ASN A 104 -2.58 -2.35 1.73
N LEU A 105 -2.38 -2.72 0.47
CA LEU A 105 -1.77 -1.85 -0.54
C LEU A 105 -2.56 -0.55 -0.73
N ASP A 106 -3.90 -0.59 -0.73
CA ASP A 106 -4.72 0.63 -0.88
C ASP A 106 -4.50 1.61 0.29
N GLY A 107 -4.35 1.08 1.50
CA GLY A 107 -3.98 1.85 2.68
C GLY A 107 -2.62 2.52 2.53
N VAL A 108 -1.60 1.78 2.08
CA VAL A 108 -0.26 2.32 1.78
C VAL A 108 -0.36 3.45 0.75
N ALA A 109 -1.05 3.21 -0.36
CA ALA A 109 -1.24 4.17 -1.45
C ALA A 109 -1.88 5.47 -0.96
N HIS A 110 -2.93 5.34 -0.15
CA HIS A 110 -3.68 6.47 0.38
C HIS A 110 -2.85 7.30 1.38
N LEU A 111 -2.14 6.63 2.30
CA LEU A 111 -1.24 7.29 3.25
C LEU A 111 -0.13 8.06 2.52
N VAL A 112 0.59 7.40 1.61
CA VAL A 112 1.71 8.00 0.87
C VAL A 112 1.21 9.13 -0.02
N ARG A 113 0.07 8.98 -0.69
CA ARG A 113 -0.51 10.07 -1.49
C ARG A 113 -0.86 11.29 -0.64
N LYS A 114 -1.46 11.09 0.55
CA LYS A 114 -1.76 12.18 1.49
C LYS A 114 -0.49 12.87 1.97
N PHE A 115 0.55 12.09 2.27
CA PHE A 115 1.87 12.60 2.62
C PHE A 115 2.46 13.48 1.49
N LEU A 116 2.55 12.94 0.27
CA LEU A 116 3.09 13.66 -0.88
C LEU A 116 2.30 14.93 -1.18
N LYS A 117 0.97 14.88 -1.16
CA LYS A 117 0.12 16.09 -1.33
C LYS A 117 0.43 17.18 -0.32
N ARG A 118 0.72 16.81 0.92
CA ARG A 118 0.93 17.77 2.01
C ARG A 118 2.34 18.35 2.01
N PHE A 119 3.35 17.51 1.86
CA PHE A 119 4.74 17.91 2.10
C PHE A 119 5.60 17.92 0.84
N ARG A 120 5.37 17.00 -0.09
CA ARG A 120 6.26 16.77 -1.25
C ARG A 120 5.47 16.64 -2.56
N PRO A 121 4.70 17.68 -2.99
CA PRO A 121 3.77 17.55 -4.10
C PRO A 121 4.45 17.34 -5.47
N GLY A 122 5.75 17.65 -5.57
CA GLY A 122 6.56 17.43 -6.77
C GLY A 122 7.31 16.09 -6.79
N GLU A 123 7.21 15.27 -5.74
CA GLU A 123 7.90 13.99 -5.63
C GLU A 123 6.98 12.81 -5.97
N CYS A 124 7.59 11.64 -6.13
CA CYS A 124 6.92 10.37 -6.30
C CYS A 124 7.51 9.31 -5.38
N TRP A 125 6.73 8.27 -5.14
CA TRP A 125 7.15 7.10 -4.38
C TRP A 125 6.64 5.84 -5.08
N SER A 126 7.38 4.76 -5.00
CA SER A 126 6.99 3.50 -5.62
C SER A 126 7.22 2.33 -4.70
N LEU A 127 6.45 1.29 -4.90
CA LEU A 127 6.58 0.03 -4.18
C LEU A 127 6.42 -1.14 -5.13
N THR A 128 7.18 -2.20 -4.89
CA THR A 128 6.94 -3.50 -5.52
C THR A 128 6.50 -4.50 -4.46
N TRP A 129 5.66 -5.46 -4.86
CA TRP A 129 5.26 -6.57 -4.00
C TRP A 129 5.42 -7.89 -4.72
N SER A 130 5.58 -8.94 -3.93
CA SER A 130 5.56 -10.32 -4.37
C SER A 130 4.30 -11.02 -3.87
N GLU A 131 3.70 -11.82 -4.74
CA GLU A 131 2.64 -12.75 -4.36
C GLU A 131 3.24 -14.15 -4.33
N THR A 132 3.25 -14.76 -3.14
CA THR A 132 3.89 -16.07 -2.93
C THR A 132 2.91 -17.07 -2.34
N CYS A 133 3.23 -18.36 -2.47
CA CYS A 133 2.39 -19.45 -1.95
C CYS A 133 3.25 -20.53 -1.30
N SER A 134 2.82 -21.03 -0.15
CA SER A 134 3.54 -22.10 0.59
C SER A 134 3.62 -23.42 -0.18
N LYS A 135 2.92 -23.55 -1.31
CA LYS A 135 2.96 -24.71 -2.22
C LYS A 135 3.02 -24.27 -3.69
N PRO A 136 3.77 -24.97 -4.56
CA PRO A 136 3.92 -24.61 -5.96
C PRO A 136 2.63 -24.88 -6.78
N ARG A 137 1.62 -24.03 -6.61
CA ARG A 137 0.33 -24.10 -7.33
C ARG A 137 0.38 -23.23 -8.57
N ILE A 138 -0.13 -23.76 -9.67
CA ILE A 138 -0.29 -23.03 -10.94
C ILE A 138 -1.16 -21.80 -10.66
N GLY A 139 -0.65 -20.62 -11.02
CA GLY A 139 -1.37 -19.34 -10.89
C GLY A 139 -1.30 -18.66 -9.52
N ASN A 140 -0.52 -19.17 -8.56
CA ASN A 140 -0.38 -18.57 -7.22
C ASN A 140 0.96 -17.84 -7.01
N PHE A 141 1.66 -17.48 -8.08
CA PHE A 141 2.91 -16.74 -8.02
C PHE A 141 2.83 -15.54 -8.95
N GLY A 142 3.34 -14.42 -8.50
CA GLY A 142 3.29 -13.17 -9.24
C GLY A 142 3.77 -12.03 -8.37
N GLY A 143 3.05 -10.93 -8.45
CA GLY A 143 3.39 -9.68 -7.80
C GLY A 143 3.10 -8.52 -8.72
N GLY A 144 3.46 -7.34 -8.25
CA GLY A 144 3.17 -6.12 -8.97
C GLY A 144 3.94 -4.93 -8.44
N TRP A 145 3.52 -3.77 -8.91
CA TRP A 145 4.13 -2.50 -8.60
C TRP A 145 3.05 -1.43 -8.43
N MET A 146 3.38 -0.46 -7.59
CA MET A 146 2.60 0.75 -7.35
C MET A 146 3.51 1.95 -7.58
N PHE A 147 2.96 2.98 -8.21
CA PHE A 147 3.58 4.29 -8.35
C PHE A 147 2.63 5.37 -7.83
N VAL A 148 3.09 6.13 -6.84
CA VAL A 148 2.31 7.13 -6.13
C VAL A 148 2.89 8.50 -6.38
N THR A 149 2.03 9.44 -6.74
CA THR A 149 2.31 10.88 -6.76
C THR A 149 1.29 11.58 -5.89
N ALA A 150 1.45 12.89 -5.69
CA ALA A 150 0.42 13.69 -5.05
C ALA A 150 -0.93 13.57 -5.79
N GLU A 151 -0.95 13.52 -7.11
CA GLU A 151 -2.22 13.59 -7.86
C GLU A 151 -2.85 12.24 -8.15
N ARG A 152 -2.05 11.21 -8.40
CA ARG A 152 -2.53 9.91 -8.87
C ARG A 152 -1.75 8.74 -8.27
N VAL A 153 -2.39 7.58 -8.34
CA VAL A 153 -1.81 6.27 -8.05
C VAL A 153 -1.95 5.41 -9.30
N GLU A 154 -0.85 4.79 -9.72
CA GLU A 154 -0.81 3.82 -10.80
C GLU A 154 -0.37 2.46 -10.25
N TRP A 155 -0.89 1.40 -10.85
CA TRP A 155 -0.63 0.03 -10.45
C TRP A 155 -0.42 -0.84 -11.69
N GLY A 156 0.32 -1.92 -11.51
CA GLY A 156 0.36 -3.00 -12.48
C GLY A 156 0.78 -4.30 -11.82
N ASP A 157 0.37 -5.42 -12.43
CA ASP A 157 0.69 -6.75 -11.95
C ASP A 157 1.37 -7.56 -13.07
N THR A 158 2.14 -8.56 -12.66
CA THR A 158 2.93 -9.40 -13.57
C THR A 158 2.04 -10.31 -14.42
N PHE A 159 0.85 -10.68 -13.92
CA PHE A 159 -0.08 -11.57 -14.61
C PHE A 159 -0.72 -10.88 -15.83
N SER A 160 -1.30 -9.69 -15.65
CA SER A 160 -1.89 -8.87 -16.70
C SER A 160 -0.88 -8.53 -17.80
N GLN A 161 0.37 -8.25 -17.41
CA GLN A 161 1.46 -7.99 -18.35
C GLN A 161 1.82 -9.22 -19.19
N ALA A 162 1.90 -10.41 -18.57
CA ALA A 162 2.12 -11.66 -19.29
C ALA A 162 0.95 -11.99 -20.23
N GLU A 163 -0.29 -11.79 -19.77
CA GLU A 163 -1.49 -11.98 -20.60
C GLU A 163 -1.50 -11.07 -21.83
N ALA A 164 -1.10 -9.80 -21.68
CA ALA A 164 -1.00 -8.86 -22.80
C ALA A 164 0.02 -9.34 -23.84
N LEU A 165 1.18 -9.83 -23.41
CA LEU A 165 2.18 -10.41 -24.30
C LEU A 165 1.66 -11.63 -25.05
N TRP A 166 0.92 -12.52 -24.38
CA TRP A 166 0.31 -13.68 -25.02
C TRP A 166 -0.73 -13.29 -26.07
N LYS A 167 -1.62 -12.35 -25.75
CA LYS A 167 -2.64 -11.86 -26.70
C LYS A 167 -1.99 -11.22 -27.93
N ASN A 168 -0.96 -10.40 -27.73
CA ASN A 168 -0.24 -9.78 -28.84
C ASN A 168 0.45 -10.81 -29.75
N PHE A 169 1.05 -11.84 -29.17
CA PHE A 169 1.68 -12.92 -29.93
C PHE A 169 0.66 -13.70 -30.78
N GLN A 170 -0.51 -14.02 -30.23
CA GLN A 170 -1.58 -14.72 -30.96
C GLN A 170 -2.10 -13.90 -32.13
N GLN A 171 -2.35 -12.59 -31.93
CA GLN A 171 -2.82 -11.69 -32.98
C GLN A 171 -1.82 -11.54 -34.13
N GLN A 172 -0.51 -11.54 -33.83
CA GLN A 172 0.53 -11.52 -34.87
C GLN A 172 0.54 -12.82 -35.68
N ALA A 173 0.40 -13.97 -35.04
CA ALA A 173 0.36 -15.27 -35.73
C ALA A 173 -0.89 -15.43 -36.63
N GLU A 174 -2.04 -14.90 -36.20
CA GLU A 174 -3.27 -14.90 -37.00
C GLU A 174 -3.21 -13.90 -38.17
N GLY A 175 -2.60 -12.72 -37.97
CA GLY A 175 -2.42 -11.72 -39.04
C GLY A 175 -1.44 -12.14 -40.15
N GLU A 176 -0.49 -13.03 -39.85
CA GLU A 176 0.43 -13.59 -40.84
C GLU A 176 -0.19 -14.70 -41.70
N THR A 177 -1.22 -15.40 -41.19
CA THR A 177 -1.86 -16.52 -41.92
C THR A 177 -2.85 -16.06 -43.00
N ASP A 178 -3.38 -14.84 -42.90
CA ASP A 178 -4.29 -14.26 -43.90
C ASP A 178 -3.55 -13.55 -45.08
N GLY A 179 -2.21 -13.45 -45.02
CA GLY A 179 -1.39 -12.74 -46.02
C GLY A 179 -0.81 -13.57 -47.16
N GLU A 180 -0.86 -14.90 -47.10
CA GLU A 180 -0.27 -15.80 -48.13
C GLU A 180 -1.27 -16.23 -49.23
N GLY A 181 -2.35 -15.47 -49.41
CA GLY A 181 -3.51 -15.86 -50.21
C GLY A 181 -3.84 -15.01 -51.45
N GLU A 182 -2.93 -14.21 -52.02
CA GLU A 182 -3.19 -13.55 -53.31
C GLU A 182 -2.01 -13.64 -54.28
N SER A 183 -2.11 -14.62 -55.20
CA SER A 183 -1.48 -14.57 -56.53
C SER A 183 -2.37 -15.31 -57.52
N PRO A 184 -2.83 -14.63 -58.57
CA PRO A 184 -2.63 -15.13 -59.93
C PRO A 184 -1.81 -14.16 -60.80
#